data_AF-A0A8S9A5I3-F1
#
_entry.id   AF-A0A8S9A5I3-F1
#
_cell.length_a   1.000
_cell.length_b   1.000
_cell.length_c   1.000
_cell.angle_alpha   90.00
_cell.angle_beta   90.00
_cell.angle_gamma   90.00
#
_symmetry.space_group_name_H-M   'P 1'
#
loop_
_entity.id
_entity.type
_entity.pdbx_description
1 polymer ?
#
loop_
_entity_poly.entity_id
_entity_poly.type
_entity_poly.pdbx_seq_one_letter_code
_entity_poly.pdbx_strand_id
1 'polypeptide(L)'
;MTPQQYVQQKAVASGSSFYYAFLFLPAPRRAAITAFYAFCREVDDVVDSQMIDPGVARTKLAWWQSEVAGGLDVIELHDAFTVEELEYLEAIGVCGHGQAAGLLKEGAFDIGGRCAVSPSGGLIGMGHPIGPTGIGQIVEITRQLRGEAGVRQHPDAQIGLAHMVGLGAVCFAHVLQSL
;
A
#
# COMPACT_ATOMS: atom_id res chain seq x y z
N MET A 1 19.18 -12.22 5.85
CA MET A 1 18.13 -12.13 6.89
C MET A 1 16.81 -12.11 6.16
N THR A 2 15.82 -12.91 6.56
CA THR A 2 14.49 -12.87 5.94
C THR A 2 13.67 -11.68 6.47
N PRO A 3 12.63 -11.18 5.75
CA PRO A 3 11.76 -10.12 6.26
C PRO A 3 11.18 -10.45 7.64
N GLN A 4 10.75 -11.70 7.86
CA GLN A 4 10.23 -12.16 9.15
C GLN A 4 11.27 -12.12 10.27
N GLN A 5 12.53 -12.49 9.98
CA GLN A 5 13.62 -12.38 10.95
C GLN A 5 13.93 -10.92 11.28
N TYR A 6 13.91 -10.04 10.29
CA TYR A 6 14.14 -8.60 10.46
C TYR A 6 13.10 -7.99 11.39
N VAL A 7 11.81 -8.18 11.09
CA VAL A 7 10.73 -7.58 11.89
C VAL A 7 10.70 -8.12 13.32
N GLN A 8 11.01 -9.41 13.50
CA GLN A 8 11.15 -10.02 14.82
C GLN A 8 12.28 -9.35 15.62
N GLN A 9 13.46 -9.19 15.02
CA GLN A 9 14.59 -8.56 15.69
C GLN A 9 14.30 -7.11 16.05
N LYS A 10 13.69 -6.35 15.13
CA LYS A 10 13.32 -4.95 15.35
C LYS A 10 12.31 -4.80 16.49
N ALA A 11 11.29 -5.66 16.52
CA ALA A 11 10.27 -5.65 17.57
C ALA A 11 10.83 -6.02 18.95
N VAL A 12 11.72 -7.02 19.02
CA VAL A 12 12.42 -7.39 20.27
C VAL A 12 13.31 -6.26 20.76
N ALA A 13 14.10 -5.66 19.86
CA ALA A 13 15.08 -4.63 20.18
C ALA A 13 14.44 -3.32 20.68
N SER A 14 13.14 -3.09 20.44
CA SER A 14 12.46 -1.89 20.95
C SER A 14 12.33 -1.88 22.47
N GLY A 15 12.46 -3.04 23.14
CA GLY A 15 12.27 -3.16 24.59
C GLY A 15 10.85 -2.92 25.08
N SER A 16 9.87 -2.76 24.17
CA SER A 16 8.48 -2.48 24.51
C SER A 16 7.74 -3.70 25.06
N SER A 17 6.88 -3.49 26.05
CA SER A 17 5.97 -4.53 26.56
C SER A 17 4.98 -5.03 25.51
N PHE A 18 4.70 -4.25 24.45
CA PHE A 18 3.82 -4.66 23.36
C PHE A 18 4.30 -5.93 22.66
N TYR A 19 5.61 -6.07 22.47
CA TYR A 19 6.19 -7.26 21.82
C TYR A 19 5.77 -8.56 22.54
N TYR A 20 5.79 -8.57 23.88
CA TYR A 20 5.40 -9.75 24.65
C TYR A 20 3.90 -10.04 24.56
N ALA A 21 3.06 -9.01 24.43
CA ALA A 21 1.62 -9.18 24.23
C ALA A 21 1.32 -9.91 22.90
N PHE A 22 2.13 -9.70 21.87
CA PHE A 22 1.93 -10.36 20.57
C PHE A 22 2.11 -11.88 20.64
N LEU A 23 2.91 -12.39 21.59
CA LEU A 23 3.18 -13.82 21.74
C LEU A 23 1.91 -14.64 22.01
N PHE A 24 0.89 -14.02 22.60
CA PHE A 24 -0.41 -14.64 22.90
C PHE A 24 -1.34 -14.74 21.68
N LEU A 25 -0.99 -14.12 20.54
CA LEU A 25 -1.80 -14.17 19.33
C LEU A 25 -1.54 -15.46 18.51
N PRO A 26 -2.54 -15.95 17.75
CA PRO A 26 -2.33 -17.00 16.75
C PRO A 26 -1.21 -16.63 15.77
N ALA A 27 -0.48 -17.63 15.27
CA ALA A 27 0.73 -17.41 14.48
C ALA A 27 0.58 -16.41 13.30
N PRO A 28 -0.50 -16.45 12.48
CA PRO A 28 -0.67 -15.48 11.40
C PRO A 28 -0.88 -14.05 11.92
N ARG A 29 -1.70 -13.88 12.97
CA ARG A 29 -1.96 -12.56 13.59
C ARG A 29 -0.71 -12.02 14.28
N ARG A 30 0.07 -12.88 14.93
CA ARG A 30 1.34 -12.52 15.56
C ARG A 30 2.36 -12.03 14.53
N ALA A 31 2.49 -12.74 13.41
CA ALA A 31 3.39 -12.34 12.33
C ALA A 31 3.00 -10.97 11.77
N ALA A 32 1.71 -10.75 11.48
CA ALA A 32 1.18 -9.49 10.97
C ALA A 32 1.42 -8.32 11.94
N ILE A 33 1.06 -8.44 13.22
CA ILE A 33 1.24 -7.35 14.18
C ILE A 33 2.73 -7.06 14.45
N THR A 34 3.59 -8.08 14.40
CA THR A 34 5.03 -7.91 14.58
C THR A 34 5.64 -7.13 13.42
N ALA A 35 5.23 -7.44 12.18
CA ALA A 35 5.64 -6.69 11.00
C ALA A 35 5.16 -5.23 11.07
N PHE A 36 3.89 -5.01 11.41
CA PHE A 36 3.33 -3.66 11.55
C PHE A 36 4.06 -2.85 12.63
N TYR A 37 4.27 -3.44 13.81
CA TYR A 37 4.99 -2.78 14.90
C TYR A 37 6.44 -2.47 14.54
N ALA A 38 7.14 -3.39 13.87
CA ALA A 38 8.50 -3.17 13.39
C ALA A 38 8.58 -2.02 12.37
N PHE A 39 7.60 -1.91 11.48
CA PHE A 39 7.48 -0.79 10.56
C PHE A 39 7.29 0.54 11.30
N CYS A 40 6.35 0.61 12.25
CA CYS A 40 6.16 1.82 13.07
C CYS A 40 7.44 2.23 13.79
N ARG A 41 8.15 1.27 14.38
CA ARG A 41 9.45 1.52 15.01
C ARG A 41 10.52 2.01 14.02
N GLU A 42 10.53 1.51 12.79
CA GLU A 42 11.44 2.01 11.77
C GLU A 42 11.14 3.47 11.41
N VAL A 43 9.86 3.81 11.22
CA VAL A 43 9.42 5.18 10.93
C VAL A 43 9.75 6.11 12.09
N ASP A 44 9.42 5.72 13.33
CA ASP A 44 9.77 6.46 14.54
C ASP A 44 11.29 6.72 14.59
N ASP A 45 12.09 5.68 14.41
CA ASP A 45 13.54 5.80 14.45
C ASP A 45 14.03 6.77 13.35
N VAL A 46 13.49 6.71 12.13
CA VAL A 46 13.85 7.65 11.04
C VAL A 46 13.51 9.10 11.40
N VAL A 47 12.38 9.35 12.05
CA VAL A 47 11.92 10.70 12.39
C VAL A 47 12.63 11.26 13.64
N ASP A 48 12.78 10.45 14.68
CA ASP A 48 13.28 10.88 15.99
C ASP A 48 14.82 10.95 16.03
N SER A 49 15.49 10.16 15.19
CA SER A 49 16.95 10.07 15.21
C SER A 49 17.59 11.18 14.37
N GLN A 50 17.99 12.27 15.01
CA GLN A 50 18.88 13.28 14.38
C GLN A 50 20.24 12.72 13.91
N MET A 51 20.54 11.45 14.23
CA MET A 51 21.81 10.77 13.97
C MET A 51 21.74 9.68 12.89
N ILE A 52 20.58 9.40 12.29
CA ILE A 52 20.51 8.47 11.16
C ILE A 52 20.89 9.23 9.88
N ASP A 53 21.86 8.71 9.14
CA ASP A 53 22.20 9.21 7.83
C ASP A 53 20.96 9.21 6.91
N PRO A 54 20.58 10.33 6.28
CA PRO A 54 19.39 10.42 5.43
C PRO A 54 19.39 9.41 4.26
N GLY A 55 20.56 9.01 3.76
CA GLY A 55 20.68 7.98 2.74
C GLY A 55 20.24 6.62 3.27
N VAL A 56 20.72 6.24 4.46
CA VAL A 56 20.31 5.00 5.13
C VAL A 56 18.81 4.98 5.43
N ALA A 57 18.25 6.10 5.93
CA ALA A 57 16.81 6.22 6.16
C ALA A 57 16.00 5.99 4.88
N ARG A 58 16.38 6.65 3.77
CA ARG A 58 15.72 6.50 2.47
C ARG A 58 15.79 5.06 1.96
N THR A 59 16.96 4.41 2.04
CA THR A 59 17.11 3.02 1.59
C THR A 59 16.21 2.08 2.36
N LYS A 60 16.09 2.24 3.69
CA LYS A 60 15.23 1.40 4.51
C LYS A 60 13.74 1.62 4.21
N LEU A 61 13.31 2.87 4.09
CA LEU A 61 11.93 3.19 3.75
C LEU A 61 11.58 2.67 2.35
N ALA A 62 12.48 2.82 1.37
CA ALA A 62 12.30 2.28 0.03
C ALA A 62 12.19 0.74 0.02
N TRP A 63 12.94 0.04 0.87
CA TRP A 63 12.78 -1.41 1.02
C TRP A 63 11.39 -1.76 1.55
N TRP A 64 10.93 -1.13 2.64
CA TRP A 64 9.58 -1.35 3.16
C TRP A 64 8.48 -1.03 2.13
N GLN A 65 8.64 0.06 1.39
CA GLN A 65 7.75 0.45 0.30
C GLN A 65 7.69 -0.63 -0.79
N SER A 66 8.83 -1.23 -1.16
CA SER A 66 8.87 -2.32 -2.14
C SER A 66 8.19 -3.61 -1.64
N GLU A 67 8.29 -3.93 -0.35
CA GLU A 67 7.61 -5.10 0.23
C GLU A 67 6.08 -4.91 0.23
N VAL A 68 5.60 -3.68 0.45
CA VAL A 68 4.16 -3.35 0.39
C VAL A 68 3.64 -3.36 -1.04
N ALA A 69 4.38 -2.73 -1.98
CA ALA A 69 3.94 -2.60 -3.35
C ALA A 69 4.04 -3.90 -4.16
N GLY A 70 4.96 -4.80 -3.80
CA GLY A 70 5.22 -6.04 -4.52
C GLY A 70 4.07 -7.06 -4.52
N GLY A 71 2.99 -6.81 -3.78
CA GLY A 71 1.86 -7.72 -3.64
C GLY A 71 0.50 -7.11 -3.94
N LEU A 72 0.40 -5.94 -4.56
CA LEU A 72 -0.90 -5.32 -4.90
C LEU A 72 -1.39 -5.79 -6.27
N ASP A 73 -2.59 -6.37 -6.33
CA ASP A 73 -3.23 -6.80 -7.58
C ASP A 73 -4.13 -5.70 -8.16
N VAL A 74 -4.78 -4.93 -7.28
CA VAL A 74 -5.73 -3.88 -7.67
C VAL A 74 -5.57 -2.65 -6.78
N ILE A 75 -5.62 -1.46 -7.36
CA ILE A 75 -5.50 -0.20 -6.64
C ILE A 75 -6.62 0.74 -7.09
N GLU A 76 -7.30 1.37 -6.14
CA GLU A 76 -8.12 2.56 -6.36
C GLU A 76 -7.35 3.77 -5.81
N LEU A 77 -6.91 4.68 -6.70
CA LEU A 77 -6.08 5.83 -6.35
C LEU A 77 -6.91 7.11 -6.18
N HIS A 78 -6.35 8.10 -5.48
CA HIS A 78 -6.84 9.48 -5.53
C HIS A 78 -6.31 10.16 -6.79
N ASP A 79 -6.82 9.78 -7.94
CA ASP A 79 -6.46 10.34 -9.24
C ASP A 79 -7.35 11.55 -9.59
N ALA A 80 -7.34 12.60 -8.75
CA ALA A 80 -8.14 13.80 -9.05
C ALA A 80 -7.61 14.52 -10.31
N PHE A 81 -6.33 14.33 -10.63
CA PHE A 81 -5.69 14.74 -11.87
C PHE A 81 -4.88 13.58 -12.47
N THR A 82 -4.74 13.56 -13.80
CA THR A 82 -4.01 12.47 -14.50
C THR A 82 -2.56 12.31 -14.05
N VAL A 83 -1.89 13.41 -13.68
CA VAL A 83 -0.51 13.38 -13.19
C VAL A 83 -0.39 12.67 -11.84
N GLU A 84 -1.44 12.75 -11.01
CA GLU A 84 -1.44 12.17 -9.66
C GLU A 84 -1.43 10.64 -9.72
N GLU A 85 -2.09 10.02 -10.70
CA GLU A 85 -2.01 8.58 -10.90
C GLU A 85 -0.55 8.13 -11.05
N LEU A 86 0.21 8.81 -11.90
CA LEU A 86 1.62 8.48 -12.16
C LEU A 86 2.49 8.73 -10.92
N GLU A 87 2.35 9.91 -10.30
CA GLU A 87 3.13 10.27 -9.12
C GLU A 87 2.85 9.33 -7.94
N TYR A 88 1.59 8.97 -7.71
CA TYR A 88 1.22 8.08 -6.62
C TYR A 88 1.62 6.63 -6.87
N LEU A 89 1.61 6.14 -8.11
CA LEU A 89 2.15 4.80 -8.42
C LEU A 89 3.64 4.68 -8.07
N GLU A 90 4.41 5.74 -8.33
CA GLU A 90 5.82 5.82 -7.95
C GLU A 90 5.99 6.02 -6.43
N ALA A 91 5.18 6.90 -5.82
CA ALA A 91 5.24 7.18 -4.38
C ALA A 91 4.75 6.03 -3.50
N ILE A 92 3.90 5.14 -4.01
CA ILE A 92 3.49 3.90 -3.35
C ILE A 92 4.52 2.78 -3.59
N GLY A 93 5.33 2.90 -4.65
CA GLY A 93 6.38 1.95 -5.01
C GLY A 93 5.93 0.83 -5.92
N VAL A 94 4.75 0.97 -6.57
CA VAL A 94 4.23 0.02 -7.56
C VAL A 94 5.19 -0.08 -8.75
N CYS A 95 5.86 1.02 -9.07
CA CYS A 95 6.95 1.09 -10.01
C CYS A 95 8.05 2.05 -9.52
N GLY A 96 9.22 2.01 -10.18
CA GLY A 96 10.33 2.90 -9.87
C GLY A 96 10.07 4.32 -10.36
N HIS A 97 10.83 5.27 -9.81
CA HIS A 97 10.73 6.68 -10.19
C HIS A 97 10.94 6.91 -11.70
N GLY A 98 10.07 7.68 -12.33
CA GLY A 98 10.04 7.97 -13.75
C GLY A 98 9.56 6.80 -14.65
N GLN A 99 9.12 5.67 -14.08
CA GLN A 99 8.72 4.49 -14.84
C GLN A 99 7.22 4.41 -15.10
N ALA A 100 6.38 5.12 -14.33
CA ALA A 100 4.93 4.96 -14.38
C ALA A 100 4.36 5.20 -15.78
N ALA A 101 4.79 6.28 -16.45
CA ALA A 101 4.28 6.62 -17.79
C ALA A 101 4.60 5.55 -18.85
N GLY A 102 5.79 4.92 -18.77
CA GLY A 102 6.19 3.86 -19.69
C GLY A 102 5.36 2.60 -19.48
N LEU A 103 5.21 2.19 -18.22
CA LEU A 103 4.42 1.03 -17.82
C LEU A 103 2.93 1.20 -18.13
N LEU A 104 2.38 2.40 -17.94
CA LEU A 104 1.01 2.72 -18.33
C LEU A 104 0.82 2.50 -19.83
N LYS A 105 1.75 3.00 -20.66
CA LYS A 105 1.69 2.82 -22.12
C LYS A 105 1.78 1.35 -22.55
N GLU A 106 2.46 0.51 -21.76
CA GLU A 106 2.60 -0.92 -21.99
C GLU A 106 1.37 -1.72 -21.50
N GLY A 107 0.38 -1.07 -20.88
CA GLY A 107 -0.81 -1.71 -20.32
C GLY A 107 -0.56 -2.43 -18.99
N ALA A 108 0.55 -2.12 -18.30
CA ALA A 108 0.87 -2.75 -17.02
C ALA A 108 -0.19 -2.46 -15.94
N PHE A 109 -0.90 -1.34 -16.08
CA PHE A 109 -1.91 -0.88 -15.13
C PHE A 109 -3.36 -1.15 -15.58
N ASP A 110 -3.53 -1.80 -16.72
CA ASP A 110 -4.85 -2.16 -17.25
C ASP A 110 -5.49 -3.29 -16.43
N ILE A 111 -6.79 -3.50 -16.62
CA ILE A 111 -7.47 -4.71 -16.18
C ILE A 111 -6.87 -5.91 -16.93
N GLY A 112 -6.38 -6.90 -16.18
CA GLY A 112 -5.60 -8.03 -16.72
C GLY A 112 -4.11 -7.74 -16.93
N GLY A 113 -3.65 -6.53 -16.65
CA GLY A 113 -2.24 -6.17 -16.59
C GLY A 113 -1.56 -6.69 -15.33
N ARG A 114 -0.44 -6.06 -14.94
CA ARG A 114 0.32 -6.42 -13.74
C ARG A 114 -0.42 -6.06 -12.45
N CYS A 115 -1.06 -4.91 -12.42
CA CYS A 115 -1.80 -4.39 -11.27
C CYS A 115 -2.87 -3.44 -11.80
N ALA A 116 -4.16 -3.75 -11.66
CA ALA A 116 -5.21 -2.87 -12.20
C ALA A 116 -5.30 -1.59 -11.38
N VAL A 117 -5.09 -0.44 -12.02
CA VAL A 117 -5.16 0.88 -11.37
C VAL A 117 -6.47 1.56 -11.74
N SER A 118 -7.18 2.05 -10.72
CA SER A 118 -8.48 2.71 -10.79
C SER A 118 -9.47 2.00 -11.71
N PRO A 119 -9.67 0.66 -11.61
CA PRO A 119 -10.53 -0.08 -12.52
C PRO A 119 -12.00 0.34 -12.44
N SER A 120 -12.45 1.05 -11.39
CA SER A 120 -13.77 1.68 -11.37
C SER A 120 -13.97 2.73 -12.47
N GLY A 121 -12.87 3.24 -13.04
CA GLY A 121 -12.80 4.47 -13.82
C GLY A 121 -12.16 5.63 -13.05
N GLY A 122 -11.83 5.43 -11.77
CA GLY A 122 -11.14 6.42 -10.93
C GLY A 122 -11.95 7.69 -10.69
N LEU A 123 -11.35 8.66 -10.00
CA LEU A 123 -11.96 9.96 -9.76
C LEU A 123 -12.20 10.71 -11.08
N ILE A 124 -11.35 10.48 -12.08
CA ILE A 124 -11.44 11.10 -13.41
C ILE A 124 -12.69 10.64 -14.16
N GLY A 125 -12.95 9.33 -14.19
CA GLY A 125 -14.04 8.72 -14.97
C GLY A 125 -15.35 8.63 -14.21
N MET A 126 -15.32 8.31 -12.91
CA MET A 126 -16.53 8.14 -12.08
C MET A 126 -16.97 9.43 -11.37
N GLY A 127 -16.06 10.40 -11.25
CA GLY A 127 -16.28 11.65 -10.53
C GLY A 127 -15.78 11.61 -9.07
N HIS A 128 -15.54 12.80 -8.52
CA HIS A 128 -14.94 12.97 -7.20
C HIS A 128 -15.84 13.75 -6.20
N PRO A 129 -16.95 13.16 -5.73
CA PRO A 129 -17.67 13.69 -4.58
C PRO A 129 -16.87 13.40 -3.30
N ILE A 130 -15.92 14.28 -2.96
CA ILE A 130 -15.06 14.33 -1.75
C ILE A 130 -15.25 13.13 -0.79
N GLY A 131 -16.24 13.20 0.12
CA GLY A 131 -16.46 12.19 1.15
C GLY A 131 -16.83 10.81 0.59
N PRO A 132 -17.88 10.71 -0.24
CA PRO A 132 -18.25 9.43 -0.87
C PRO A 132 -17.16 8.74 -1.70
N THR A 133 -16.16 9.47 -2.23
CA THR A 133 -15.10 8.87 -3.04
C THR A 133 -14.36 7.76 -2.29
N GLY A 134 -13.88 8.01 -1.07
CA GLY A 134 -13.12 7.00 -0.32
C GLY A 134 -13.93 5.73 -0.01
N ILE A 135 -15.23 5.88 0.24
CA ILE A 135 -16.14 4.74 0.43
C ILE A 135 -16.31 3.97 -0.89
N GLY A 136 -16.47 4.69 -2.00
CA GLY A 136 -16.57 4.09 -3.34
C GLY A 136 -15.35 3.24 -3.70
N GLN A 137 -14.15 3.74 -3.40
CA GLN A 137 -12.90 3.00 -3.61
C GLN A 137 -12.87 1.68 -2.81
N ILE A 138 -13.23 1.72 -1.52
CA ILE A 138 -13.31 0.51 -0.68
C ILE A 138 -14.34 -0.48 -1.23
N VAL A 139 -15.49 0.02 -1.70
CA VAL A 139 -16.53 -0.82 -2.32
C VAL A 139 -16.02 -1.49 -3.59
N GLU A 140 -15.31 -0.77 -4.47
CA GLU A 140 -14.77 -1.36 -5.69
C GLU A 140 -13.69 -2.41 -5.37
N ILE A 141 -12.74 -2.11 -4.49
CA ILE A 141 -11.73 -3.09 -4.06
C ILE A 141 -12.41 -4.34 -3.47
N THR A 142 -13.45 -4.17 -2.65
CA THR A 142 -14.21 -5.29 -2.10
C THR A 142 -14.87 -6.13 -3.20
N ARG A 143 -15.43 -5.51 -4.23
CA ARG A 143 -16.02 -6.22 -5.38
C ARG A 143 -14.96 -6.99 -6.17
N GLN A 144 -13.82 -6.37 -6.43
CA GLN A 144 -12.70 -6.99 -7.14
C GLN A 144 -12.22 -8.24 -6.41
N LEU A 145 -11.98 -8.15 -5.10
CA LEU A 145 -11.54 -9.27 -4.26
C LEU A 145 -12.58 -10.40 -4.12
N ARG A 146 -13.86 -10.12 -4.38
CA ARG A 146 -14.95 -11.11 -4.36
C ARG A 146 -15.28 -11.70 -5.71
N GLY A 147 -14.67 -11.23 -6.80
CA GLY A 147 -15.07 -11.64 -8.16
C GLY A 147 -16.40 -11.03 -8.62
N GLU A 148 -16.81 -9.90 -8.03
CA GLU A 148 -18.11 -9.26 -8.23
C GLU A 148 -18.03 -7.97 -9.09
N ALA A 149 -16.86 -7.65 -9.67
CA ALA A 149 -16.66 -6.40 -10.45
C ALA A 149 -17.14 -6.47 -11.91
N GLY A 150 -17.77 -7.59 -12.31
CA GLY A 150 -18.38 -7.75 -13.63
C GLY A 150 -17.37 -7.61 -14.77
N VAL A 151 -17.68 -6.75 -15.75
CA VAL A 151 -16.79 -6.53 -16.92
C VAL A 151 -15.46 -5.86 -16.56
N ARG A 152 -15.35 -5.28 -15.35
CA ARG A 152 -14.13 -4.60 -14.89
C ARG A 152 -13.24 -5.49 -14.00
N GLN A 153 -13.57 -6.78 -13.90
CA GLN A 153 -12.90 -7.71 -13.00
C GLN A 153 -11.44 -7.93 -13.39
N HIS A 154 -10.52 -7.64 -12.46
CA HIS A 154 -9.13 -8.06 -12.56
C HIS A 154 -9.02 -9.56 -12.21
N PRO A 155 -8.29 -10.36 -13.01
CA PRO A 155 -8.16 -11.79 -12.77
C PRO A 155 -7.42 -12.06 -11.45
N ASP A 156 -7.89 -13.06 -10.70
CA ASP A 156 -7.24 -13.62 -9.50
C ASP A 156 -6.85 -12.61 -8.40
N ALA A 157 -7.47 -11.42 -8.35
CA ALA A 157 -7.17 -10.39 -7.36
C ALA A 157 -7.29 -10.90 -5.90
N GLN A 158 -6.19 -10.85 -5.15
CA GLN A 158 -6.11 -11.28 -3.75
C GLN A 158 -5.86 -10.12 -2.79
N ILE A 159 -5.13 -9.10 -3.21
CA ILE A 159 -4.76 -7.97 -2.37
C ILE A 159 -5.07 -6.67 -3.14
N GLY A 160 -5.82 -5.79 -2.49
CA GLY A 160 -6.18 -4.49 -3.06
C GLY A 160 -5.88 -3.32 -2.14
N LEU A 161 -5.63 -2.15 -2.72
CA LEU A 161 -5.37 -0.90 -2.02
C LEU A 161 -6.42 0.15 -2.39
N ALA A 162 -7.05 0.76 -1.38
CA ALA A 162 -7.78 2.02 -1.54
C ALA A 162 -6.93 3.16 -0.97
N HIS A 163 -6.52 4.09 -1.84
CA HIS A 163 -5.67 5.23 -1.51
C HIS A 163 -6.46 6.53 -1.69
N MET A 164 -6.54 7.33 -0.61
CA MET A 164 -7.25 8.61 -0.61
C MET A 164 -6.40 9.72 -0.02
N VAL A 165 -6.28 10.83 -0.76
CA VAL A 165 -5.66 12.06 -0.27
C VAL A 165 -6.74 13.08 0.03
N GLY A 166 -6.63 13.76 1.18
CA GLY A 166 -7.55 14.80 1.62
C GLY A 166 -6.93 16.20 1.48
N LEU A 167 -7.65 17.21 1.97
CA LEU A 167 -7.12 18.57 2.05
C LEU A 167 -5.91 18.63 3.01
N GLY A 168 -4.81 19.21 2.54
CA GLY A 168 -3.57 19.34 3.30
C GLY A 168 -2.69 18.09 3.22
N ALA A 169 -1.93 17.80 4.28
CA ALA A 169 -1.00 16.66 4.33
C ALA A 169 -1.66 15.36 4.84
N VAL A 170 -2.92 15.11 4.47
CA VAL A 170 -3.68 13.95 4.95
C VAL A 170 -3.78 12.90 3.87
N CYS A 171 -3.34 11.68 4.18
CA CYS A 171 -3.42 10.52 3.32
C CYS A 171 -3.97 9.32 4.10
N PHE A 172 -4.88 8.57 3.47
CA PHE A 172 -5.41 7.31 3.97
C PHE A 172 -5.12 6.19 2.98
N ALA A 173 -4.67 5.05 3.49
CA ALA A 173 -4.43 3.84 2.72
C ALA A 173 -5.09 2.67 3.43
N HIS A 174 -5.95 1.94 2.72
CA HIS A 174 -6.58 0.71 3.22
C HIS A 174 -6.13 -0.45 2.34
N VAL A 175 -5.43 -1.40 2.94
CA VAL A 175 -5.09 -2.67 2.29
C VAL A 175 -6.14 -3.70 2.67
N LEU A 176 -6.79 -4.29 1.67
CA LEU A 176 -7.78 -5.35 1.82
C LEU A 176 -7.23 -6.63 1.19
N GLN A 177 -7.59 -7.78 1.76
CA GLN A 177 -7.21 -9.08 1.25
C GLN A 177 -8.45 -9.98 1.14
N SER A 178 -8.49 -10.82 0.12
CA SER A 178 -9.43 -11.96 0.03
C SER A 178 -9.24 -12.91 1.22
N LEU A 179 -10.32 -13.60 1.61
CA LEU A 179 -10.32 -14.57 2.72
C LEU A 179 -10.04 -15.99 2.23
#